data_AF-A0A227J1S9-F1
#
_entry.id   AF-A0A227J1S9-F1
#
_cell.length_a   1.000
_cell.length_b   1.000
_cell.length_c   1.000
_cell.angle_alpha   90.00
_cell.angle_beta   90.00
_cell.angle_gamma   90.00
#
_symmetry.space_group_name_H-M   'P 1'
#
loop_
_entity.id
_entity.type
_entity.pdbx_description
1 polymer ?
#
loop_
_entity_poly.entity_id
_entity_poly.type
_entity_poly.pdbx_seq_one_letter_code
_entity_poly.pdbx_strand_id
1 'polypeptide(L)'
;ELFHQLFTEIGVKNEFVEVEGATRINVKLVEADGQVSDINFPGVQVTAEEIARFEETLFRLADTHDYFVLAGSLPGGITAEQCAAWIEKLH
;
A
#
# COMPACT_ATOMS: atom_id res chain seq x y z
N GLU A 1 -4.02 10.90 7.35
CA GLU A 1 -5.00 11.13 8.43
C GLU A 1 -6.25 10.24 8.36
N LEU A 2 -7.05 10.24 7.28
CA LEU A 2 -8.30 9.45 7.20
C LEU A 2 -8.13 7.95 7.48
N PHE A 3 -7.08 7.32 6.94
CA PHE A 3 -6.84 5.88 7.18
C PHE A 3 -6.48 5.56 8.64
N HIS A 4 -5.72 6.42 9.33
CA HIS A 4 -5.42 6.22 10.75
C HIS A 4 -6.68 6.35 11.61
N GLN A 5 -7.55 7.32 11.28
CA GLN A 5 -8.85 7.47 11.95
C GLN A 5 -9.69 6.21 11.76
N LEU A 6 -9.91 5.79 10.51
CA LEU A 6 -10.68 4.58 10.20
C LEU A 6 -10.15 3.36 10.95
N PHE A 7 -8.84 3.12 10.91
CA PHE A 7 -8.22 1.98 11.57
C PHE A 7 -8.31 2.04 13.09
N THR A 8 -8.25 3.22 13.67
CA THR A 8 -8.52 3.40 15.10
C THR A 8 -9.97 3.03 15.44
N GLU A 9 -10.93 3.49 14.63
CA GLU A 9 -12.35 3.22 14.83
C GLU A 9 -12.70 1.73 14.73
N ILE A 10 -12.08 1.01 13.78
CA ILE A 10 -12.32 -0.44 13.61
C ILE A 10 -11.39 -1.32 14.45
N GLY A 11 -10.50 -0.72 15.28
CA GLY A 11 -9.60 -1.46 16.17
C GLY A 11 -8.45 -2.19 15.46
N VAL A 12 -8.04 -1.72 14.28
CA VAL A 12 -6.94 -2.30 13.50
C VAL A 12 -5.64 -1.53 13.78
N LYS A 13 -4.62 -2.25 14.26
CA LYS A 13 -3.28 -1.70 14.37
C LYS A 13 -2.68 -1.55 12.96
N ASN A 14 -2.13 -0.37 12.68
CA ASN A 14 -1.44 -0.09 11.43
C ASN A 14 0.00 0.37 11.70
N GLU A 15 0.90 -0.02 10.80
CA GLU A 15 2.34 0.29 10.83
C GLU A 15 2.72 0.85 9.45
N PHE A 16 1.99 1.86 8.99
CA PHE A 16 2.23 2.45 7.68
C PHE A 16 3.56 3.20 7.64
N VAL A 17 4.28 3.07 6.52
CA VAL A 17 5.41 3.93 6.20
C VAL A 17 4.89 5.15 5.47
N GLU A 18 4.99 6.31 6.11
CA GLU A 18 4.62 7.59 5.50
C GLU A 18 5.70 8.05 4.52
N VAL A 19 5.23 8.45 3.33
CA VAL A 19 6.02 8.91 2.18
C VAL A 19 5.54 10.30 1.75
N GLU A 20 6.42 11.06 1.10
CA GLU A 20 6.03 12.38 0.58
C GLU A 20 5.03 12.23 -0.58
N GLY A 21 3.93 12.99 -0.53
CA GLY A 21 2.87 12.95 -1.53
C GLY A 21 1.48 12.72 -0.93
N ALA A 22 0.51 12.45 -1.79
CA ALA A 22 -0.87 12.20 -1.39
C ALA A 22 -1.28 10.76 -1.74
N THR A 23 -2.04 10.12 -0.85
CA THR A 23 -2.69 8.84 -1.18
C THR A 23 -3.57 9.03 -2.40
N ARG A 24 -3.40 8.17 -3.41
CA ARG A 24 -4.15 8.21 -4.66
C ARG A 24 -5.65 8.10 -4.39
N ILE A 25 -6.43 8.90 -5.12
CA ILE A 25 -7.89 8.80 -5.19
C ILE A 25 -8.27 8.11 -6.51
N ASN A 26 -9.28 7.25 -6.49
CA ASN A 26 -9.92 6.75 -7.70
C ASN A 26 -11.36 7.24 -7.70
N VAL A 27 -11.82 7.83 -8.80
CA VAL A 27 -13.18 8.34 -8.93
C VAL A 27 -13.94 7.46 -9.91
N LYS A 28 -15.06 6.89 -9.47
CA LYS A 28 -15.98 6.16 -10.33
C LYS A 28 -17.20 7.03 -10.60
N LEU A 29 -17.41 7.41 -11.85
CA LEU A 29 -18.61 8.12 -12.31
C LEU A 29 -19.63 7.08 -12.77
N VAL A 30 -20.79 7.04 -12.13
CA VAL A 30 -21.88 6.14 -12.50
C VAL A 30 -22.99 6.97 -13.15
N GLU A 31 -23.33 6.65 -14.39
CA GLU A 31 -24.38 7.31 -15.15
C GLU A 31 -25.72 6.59 -14.98
N ALA A 32 -26.82 7.30 -15.24
CA ALA A 32 -28.17 6.79 -15.03
C ALA A 32 -28.53 5.62 -15.96
N ASP A 33 -27.83 5.48 -17.08
CA ASP A 33 -27.97 4.36 -18.02
C ASP A 33 -27.14 3.12 -17.61
N GLY A 34 -26.42 3.20 -16.49
CA GLY A 34 -25.58 2.12 -15.97
C GLY A 34 -24.14 2.15 -16.48
N GLN A 35 -23.74 3.14 -17.29
CA GLN A 35 -22.34 3.31 -17.68
C GLN A 35 -21.49 3.71 -16.45
N VAL A 36 -20.30 3.11 -16.34
CA VAL A 36 -19.33 3.45 -15.30
C VAL A 36 -18.02 3.91 -15.93
N SER A 37 -17.63 5.15 -15.65
CA SER A 37 -16.36 5.72 -16.06
C SER A 37 -15.40 5.79 -14.88
N ASP A 38 -14.24 5.15 -15.03
CA ASP A 38 -13.20 5.10 -14.01
C ASP A 38 -12.10 6.12 -14.26
N ILE A 39 -11.89 7.04 -13.32
CA ILE A 39 -10.82 8.04 -13.34
C ILE A 39 -9.75 7.63 -12.31
N ASN A 40 -8.60 7.25 -12.84
CA ASN A 40 -7.47 6.70 -12.13
C ASN A 40 -6.37 7.76 -11.99
N PHE A 41 -6.17 8.31 -10.79
CA PHE A 41 -5.10 9.28 -10.54
C PHE A 41 -3.73 8.59 -10.47
N PRO A 42 -2.61 9.27 -10.71
CA PRO A 42 -1.29 8.66 -10.54
C PRO A 42 -1.09 8.20 -9.09
N GLY A 43 -0.41 7.06 -8.92
CA GLY A 43 0.02 6.59 -7.61
C GLY A 43 1.13 7.45 -7.03
N VAL A 44 1.52 7.16 -5.80
CA VAL A 44 2.74 7.73 -5.21
C VAL A 44 3.99 7.15 -5.89
N GLN A 45 5.03 7.95 -5.98
CA GLN A 45 6.36 7.52 -6.37
C GLN A 45 7.18 7.37 -5.09
N VAL A 46 7.71 6.20 -4.82
CA VAL A 46 8.53 5.94 -3.64
C VAL A 46 10.02 5.99 -3.98
N THR A 47 10.80 6.48 -3.01
CA THR A 47 12.26 6.56 -3.07
C THR A 47 12.89 5.31 -2.49
N ALA A 48 14.19 5.10 -2.76
CA ALA A 48 14.93 3.98 -2.19
C ALA A 48 15.01 4.03 -0.65
N GLU A 49 15.04 5.22 -0.06
CA GLU A 49 15.04 5.41 1.40
C GLU A 49 13.70 4.98 2.02
N GLU A 50 12.59 5.36 1.41
CA GLU A 50 11.25 4.95 1.86
C GLU A 50 11.04 3.44 1.70
N ILE A 51 11.59 2.84 0.63
CA ILE A 51 11.59 1.38 0.46
C ILE A 51 12.38 0.70 1.58
N ALA A 52 13.54 1.23 1.96
CA ALA A 52 14.34 0.67 3.06
C ALA A 52 13.59 0.73 4.41
N ARG A 53 12.88 1.84 4.69
CA ARG A 53 12.01 1.98 5.88
C ARG A 53 10.85 0.98 5.87
N PHE A 54 10.30 0.70 4.68
CA PHE A 54 9.29 -0.34 4.50
C PHE A 54 9.85 -1.73 4.79
N GLU A 55 11.03 -2.07 4.26
CA GLU A 55 11.68 -3.34 4.51
C GLU A 55 11.98 -3.56 6.01
N GLU A 56 12.51 -2.54 6.70
CA GLU A 56 12.73 -2.60 8.15
C GLU A 56 11.44 -2.89 8.92
N THR A 57 10.35 -2.21 8.55
CA THR A 57 9.04 -2.43 9.17
C THR A 57 8.49 -3.82 8.89
N LEU A 58 8.59 -4.28 7.64
CA LEU A 58 8.12 -5.58 7.19
C LEU A 58 8.83 -6.73 7.91
N PHE A 59 10.16 -6.70 7.95
CA PHE A 59 10.93 -7.78 8.58
C PHE A 59 10.79 -7.79 10.10
N ARG A 60 10.70 -6.63 10.74
CA ARG A 60 10.36 -6.54 12.18
C ARG A 60 9.00 -7.16 12.49
N LEU A 61 8.00 -6.99 11.60
CA LEU A 61 6.69 -7.62 11.77
C LEU A 61 6.77 -9.13 11.55
N ALA A 62 7.63 -9.59 10.64
CA ALA A 62 7.84 -11.01 10.37
C ALA A 62 8.38 -11.78 11.58
N ASP A 63 9.09 -11.12 12.50
CA ASP A 63 9.53 -11.72 13.76
C ASP A 63 8.36 -12.13 14.69
N THR A 64 7.16 -11.58 14.46
CA THR A 64 6.02 -11.73 15.40
C THR A 64 4.71 -12.17 14.74
N HIS A 65 4.67 -12.30 13.41
CA HIS A 65 3.48 -12.67 12.65
C HIS A 65 3.79 -13.80 11.68
N ASP A 66 2.94 -14.82 11.65
CA ASP A 66 3.17 -16.02 10.84
C ASP A 66 2.66 -15.89 9.39
N TYR A 67 1.79 -14.92 9.10
CA TYR A 67 1.11 -14.80 7.81
C TYR A 67 1.17 -13.38 7.28
N PHE A 68 1.52 -13.27 5.99
CA PHE A 68 1.56 -12.03 5.25
C PHE A 68 0.69 -12.13 4.00
N VAL A 69 -0.05 -11.05 3.71
CA VAL A 69 -0.84 -10.90 2.49
C VAL A 69 -0.31 -9.69 1.74
N LEU A 70 0.27 -9.93 0.56
CA LEU A 70 0.68 -8.88 -0.37
C LEU A 70 -0.39 -8.78 -1.47
N ALA A 71 -1.08 -7.64 -1.56
CA ALA A 71 -2.19 -7.46 -2.48
C ALA A 71 -2.19 -6.05 -3.10
N GLY A 72 -2.72 -5.95 -4.32
CA GLY A 72 -2.82 -4.70 -5.07
C GLY A 72 -1.66 -4.47 -6.05
N SER A 73 -1.70 -3.31 -6.71
CA SER A 73 -0.65 -2.88 -7.65
C SER A 73 0.52 -2.22 -6.92
N LEU A 74 1.74 -2.40 -7.43
CA LEU A 74 2.92 -1.73 -6.91
C LEU A 74 2.89 -0.21 -7.18
N PRO A 75 3.28 0.64 -6.21
CA PRO A 75 3.52 2.06 -6.47
C PRO A 75 4.74 2.24 -7.38
N GLY A 76 4.86 3.43 -7.96
CA GLY A 76 6.03 3.77 -8.77
C GLY A 76 7.29 3.74 -7.93
N GLY A 77 8.38 3.15 -8.44
CA GLY A 77 9.66 3.01 -7.72
C GLY A 77 9.91 1.63 -7.13
N ILE A 78 8.91 0.73 -7.16
CA ILE A 78 9.06 -0.67 -6.76
C ILE A 78 8.94 -1.56 -7.99
N THR A 79 9.90 -2.46 -8.19
CA THR A 79 9.86 -3.44 -9.28
C THR A 79 9.18 -4.74 -8.85
N ALA A 80 8.72 -5.53 -9.83
CA ALA A 80 8.12 -6.84 -9.56
C ALA A 80 9.12 -7.79 -8.90
N GLU A 81 10.40 -7.70 -9.27
CA GLU A 81 11.50 -8.51 -8.72
C GLU A 81 11.76 -8.17 -7.24
N GLN A 82 11.65 -6.89 -6.85
CA GLN A 82 11.74 -6.50 -5.44
C GLN A 82 10.59 -7.09 -4.62
N CYS A 83 9.37 -7.04 -5.15
CA CYS A 83 8.20 -7.65 -4.50
C CYS A 83 8.37 -9.17 -4.36
N ALA A 84 8.85 -9.85 -5.41
CA ALA A 84 9.15 -11.29 -5.36
C ALA A 84 10.20 -11.61 -4.30
N ALA A 85 11.27 -10.81 -4.20
CA ALA A 85 12.31 -11.00 -3.20
C ALA A 85 11.79 -10.81 -1.76
N TRP A 86 10.78 -9.98 -1.53
CA TRP A 86 10.14 -9.89 -0.21
C TRP A 86 9.34 -11.15 0.13
N ILE A 87 8.59 -11.68 -0.83
CA ILE A 87 7.82 -12.92 -0.64
C ILE A 87 8.77 -14.08 -0.30
N GLU A 88 9.90 -14.19 -0.98
CA GLU A 88 10.90 -15.23 -0.69
C GLU A 88 11.50 -15.11 0.72
N LYS A 89 11.64 -13.89 1.25
CA LYS A 89 12.18 -13.64 2.60
C LYS A 89 11.17 -13.80 3.73
N LEU A 90 9.88 -13.70 3.42
CA LEU A 90 8.78 -13.85 4.38
C LEU A 90 8.33 -15.31 4.55
N HIS A 91 8.95 -16.23 3.81
CA HIS A 91 8.69 -17.67 3.83
C HIS A 91 9.60 -18.38 4.83
#